data_AF-A0A1W9MHT2-F1
#
_entry.id   AF-A0A1W9MHT2-F1
#
_cell.length_a   1.000
_cell.length_b   1.000
_cell.length_c   1.000
_cell.angle_alpha   90.00
_cell.angle_beta   90.00
_cell.angle_gamma   90.00
#
_symmetry.space_group_name_H-M   'P 1'
#
loop_
_entity.id
_entity.type
_entity.pdbx_description
1 polymer ?
#
loop_
_entity_poly.entity_id
_entity_poly.type
_entity_poly.pdbx_seq_one_letter_code
_entity_poly.pdbx_strand_id
1 'polypeptide(L)'
;KSKVSFKKLNQDIQKLWVENKRFADKNIKKKSEEIIFQELYNEIVSNPLVSFTTELKDDRGKVTKEFVKFSGNVNAKIIRDLATKFGFDSKVGDENEKAGADLEEIVIKRNYLAHGRMSFIECGGKVSVGDMCKYKDNFFIWTK
;
A
#
# COMPACT_ATOMS: atom_id res chain seq x y z
N LYS A 1 -15.63 -2.96 -15.12
CA LYS A 1 -15.05 -2.22 -13.98
C LYS A 1 -16.20 -1.84 -13.04
N SER A 2 -16.24 -2.36 -11.81
CA SER A 2 -17.29 -2.00 -10.86
C SER A 2 -17.20 -0.51 -10.54
N LYS A 3 -18.32 0.21 -10.61
CA LYS A 3 -18.40 1.64 -10.24
C LYS A 3 -18.63 1.71 -8.73
N VAL A 4 -17.59 2.03 -7.96
CA VAL A 4 -17.69 2.23 -6.51
C VAL A 4 -17.95 3.71 -6.24
N SER A 5 -19.02 4.02 -5.54
CA SER A 5 -19.37 5.38 -5.13
C SER A 5 -18.59 5.80 -3.90
N PHE A 6 -18.35 7.11 -3.74
CA PHE A 6 -17.71 7.66 -2.53
C PHE A 6 -18.38 7.17 -1.23
N LYS A 7 -19.72 7.09 -1.23
CA LYS A 7 -20.51 6.59 -0.09
C LYS A 7 -20.25 5.13 0.27
N LYS A 8 -19.75 4.32 -0.67
CA LYS A 8 -19.40 2.91 -0.43
C LYS A 8 -17.98 2.72 0.10
N LEU A 9 -17.17 3.78 0.13
CA LEU A 9 -15.81 3.72 0.67
C LEU A 9 -15.83 3.75 2.19
N ASN A 10 -14.86 3.10 2.82
CA ASN A 10 -14.68 3.20 4.26
C ASN A 10 -14.21 4.62 4.66
N GLN A 11 -14.34 4.97 5.94
CA GLN A 11 -14.04 6.33 6.41
C GLN A 11 -12.59 6.74 6.20
N ASP A 12 -11.64 5.80 6.28
CA ASP A 12 -10.22 6.08 6.08
C ASP A 12 -9.91 6.43 4.62
N ILE A 13 -10.51 5.72 3.67
CA ILE A 13 -10.41 6.03 2.25
C ILE A 13 -11.14 7.33 1.92
N GLN A 14 -12.28 7.61 2.55
CA GLN A 14 -12.98 8.89 2.38
C GLN A 14 -12.11 10.06 2.83
N LYS A 15 -11.47 9.96 4.00
CA LYS A 15 -10.52 10.98 4.50
C LYS A 15 -9.33 11.15 3.57
N LEU A 16 -8.71 10.03 3.17
CA LEU A 16 -7.57 10.03 2.26
C LEU A 16 -7.92 10.69 0.92
N TRP A 17 -9.11 10.42 0.39
CA TRP A 17 -9.58 11.03 -0.86
C TRP A 17 -9.79 12.54 -0.73
N VAL A 18 -10.44 13.00 0.35
CA VAL A 18 -10.65 14.44 0.60
C VAL A 18 -9.29 15.15 0.73
N GLU A 19 -8.35 14.54 1.44
CA GLU A 19 -6.98 15.06 1.52
C GLU A 19 -6.33 15.12 0.13
N ASN A 20 -6.36 14.02 -0.63
CA ASN A 20 -5.78 13.96 -1.97
C ASN A 20 -6.29 15.08 -2.88
N LYS A 21 -7.61 15.31 -2.88
CA LYS A 21 -8.24 16.40 -3.64
C LYS A 21 -7.82 17.78 -3.18
N ARG A 22 -7.84 18.03 -1.87
CA ARG A 22 -7.42 19.32 -1.30
C ARG A 22 -5.97 19.67 -1.65
N PHE A 23 -5.08 18.69 -1.65
CA PHE A 23 -3.66 18.91 -1.94
C PHE A 23 -3.35 18.93 -3.44
N ALA A 24 -4.16 18.28 -4.28
CA ALA A 24 -4.01 18.33 -5.73
C ALA A 24 -4.44 19.69 -6.32
N ASP A 25 -5.34 20.42 -5.65
CA ASP A 25 -5.76 21.75 -6.09
C ASP A 25 -4.69 22.82 -5.79
N LYS A 26 -3.91 23.17 -6.82
CA LYS A 26 -2.88 24.23 -6.77
C LYS A 26 -3.44 25.61 -6.40
N ASN A 27 -4.75 25.83 -6.57
CA ASN A 27 -5.42 27.10 -6.27
C ASN A 27 -6.13 27.10 -4.91
N ILE A 28 -6.01 26.03 -4.10
CA ILE A 28 -6.76 25.92 -2.84
C ILE A 28 -6.50 27.08 -1.89
N LYS A 29 -5.28 27.65 -1.88
CA LYS A 29 -4.92 28.82 -1.07
C LYS A 29 -5.66 30.11 -1.44
N LYS A 30 -6.31 30.14 -2.60
CA LYS A 30 -7.08 31.29 -3.12
C LYS A 30 -8.59 31.11 -2.95
N LYS A 31 -9.03 29.97 -2.42
CA LYS A 31 -10.45 29.63 -2.23
C LYS A 31 -10.82 29.80 -0.76
N SER A 32 -12.06 30.23 -0.49
CA SER A 32 -12.62 30.17 0.85
C SER A 32 -12.99 28.73 1.21
N GLU A 33 -13.16 28.44 2.49
CA GLU A 33 -13.56 27.11 2.94
C GLU A 33 -14.92 26.71 2.36
N GLU A 34 -15.87 27.64 2.24
CA GLU A 34 -17.20 27.39 1.70
C GLU A 34 -17.14 26.90 0.25
N ILE A 35 -16.29 27.54 -0.57
CA ILE A 35 -16.10 27.15 -1.97
C ILE A 35 -15.52 25.74 -2.06
N ILE A 36 -14.51 25.44 -1.24
CA ILE A 36 -13.87 24.11 -1.20
C ILE A 36 -14.90 23.04 -0.77
N PHE A 37 -15.70 23.32 0.25
CA PHE A 37 -16.75 22.40 0.70
C PHE A 37 -17.80 22.17 -0.38
N GLN A 38 -18.24 23.21 -1.08
CA GLN A 38 -19.24 23.09 -2.13
C GLN A 38 -18.73 22.27 -3.32
N GLU A 39 -17.48 22.47 -3.74
CA GLU A 39 -16.85 21.68 -4.81
C GLU A 39 -16.74 20.21 -4.42
N LEU A 40 -16.27 19.91 -3.21
CA LEU A 40 -16.18 18.53 -2.70
C LEU A 40 -17.56 17.88 -2.61
N TYR A 41 -18.57 18.60 -2.10
CA TYR A 41 -19.94 18.12 -2.00
C TYR A 41 -20.50 17.77 -3.38
N ASN A 42 -20.35 18.67 -4.35
CA ASN A 42 -20.82 18.44 -5.73
C ASN A 42 -20.11 17.24 -6.37
N GLU A 43 -18.82 17.04 -6.11
CA GLU A 43 -18.08 15.88 -6.61
C GLU A 43 -18.54 14.58 -5.95
N ILE A 44 -18.78 14.57 -4.64
CA ILE A 44 -19.30 13.41 -3.92
C ILE A 44 -20.70 13.03 -4.42
N VAL A 45 -21.58 14.02 -4.62
CA VAL A 45 -22.96 13.82 -5.06
C VAL A 45 -23.03 13.39 -6.53
N SER A 46 -22.15 13.90 -7.38
CA SER A 46 -22.08 13.50 -8.80
C SER A 46 -21.59 12.06 -9.00
N ASN A 47 -21.12 11.40 -7.94
CA ASN A 47 -20.79 9.98 -7.90
C ASN A 47 -19.81 9.49 -9.01
N PRO A 48 -18.76 10.25 -9.38
CA PRO A 48 -17.79 9.78 -10.35
C PRO A 48 -16.90 8.67 -9.77
N LEU A 49 -16.33 7.84 -10.65
CA LEU A 49 -15.35 6.82 -10.29
C LEU A 49 -14.22 7.46 -9.47
N VAL A 50 -14.05 6.98 -8.24
CA VAL A 50 -13.09 7.54 -7.30
C VAL A 50 -11.67 7.16 -7.74
N SER A 51 -11.00 8.07 -8.45
CA SER A 51 -9.56 8.04 -8.65
C SER A 51 -8.88 8.84 -7.55
N PHE A 52 -7.74 8.35 -7.07
CA PHE A 52 -6.86 9.05 -6.16
C PHE A 52 -5.41 8.78 -6.58
N THR A 53 -4.50 9.69 -6.24
CA THR A 53 -3.07 9.49 -6.50
C THR A 53 -2.36 9.04 -5.23
N THR A 54 -1.36 8.17 -5.37
CA THR A 54 -0.50 7.75 -4.25
C THR A 54 0.51 8.84 -3.87
N GLU A 55 0.91 9.64 -4.86
CA GLU A 55 1.88 10.72 -4.75
C GLU A 55 1.47 11.92 -5.61
N LEU A 56 1.92 13.11 -5.21
CA LEU A 56 1.93 14.31 -6.03
C LEU A 56 3.37 14.62 -6.43
N LYS A 57 3.56 14.93 -7.71
CA LYS A 57 4.83 15.31 -8.30
C LYS A 57 4.77 16.74 -8.82
N ASP A 58 5.91 17.43 -8.77
CA ASP A 58 6.06 18.71 -9.47
C ASP A 58 6.22 18.50 -10.99
N ASP A 59 6.37 19.60 -11.73
CA ASP A 59 6.58 19.62 -13.17
C ASP A 59 7.87 18.89 -13.62
N ARG A 60 8.80 18.66 -12.70
CA ARG A 60 10.07 17.94 -12.93
C ARG A 60 10.00 16.48 -12.50
N GLY A 61 8.82 16.01 -12.06
CA GLY A 61 8.60 14.64 -11.60
C GLY A 61 9.08 14.36 -10.17
N LYS A 62 9.53 15.37 -9.42
CA LYS A 62 9.94 15.21 -8.02
C LYS A 62 8.70 15.07 -7.13
N VAL A 63 8.70 14.06 -6.27
CA VAL A 63 7.63 13.85 -5.29
C VAL A 63 7.61 14.99 -4.28
N THR A 64 6.49 15.70 -4.22
CA THR A 64 6.26 16.82 -3.28
C THR A 64 5.40 16.39 -2.10
N LYS A 65 4.57 15.35 -2.27
CA LYS A 65 3.76 14.77 -1.21
C LYS A 65 3.40 13.32 -1.51
N GLU A 66 3.51 12.47 -0.49
CA GLU A 66 3.01 11.09 -0.50
C GLU A 66 1.75 11.01 0.35
N PHE A 67 0.68 10.44 -0.20
CA PHE A 67 -0.60 10.22 0.50
C PHE A 67 -0.64 8.83 1.13
N VAL A 68 0.00 7.86 0.48
CA VAL A 68 0.20 6.52 1.00
C VAL A 68 1.68 6.34 1.21
N LYS A 69 2.11 6.39 2.47
CA LYS A 69 3.50 6.14 2.83
C LYS A 69 3.74 4.64 2.92
N PHE A 70 4.65 4.17 2.10
CA PHE A 70 5.27 2.87 2.24
C PHE A 70 6.60 3.06 2.97
N SER A 71 6.62 2.88 4.30
CA SER A 71 7.87 3.03 5.06
C SER A 71 8.69 1.73 5.03
N GLY A 72 9.90 1.78 4.49
CA GLY A 72 10.84 0.65 4.48
C GLY A 72 10.54 -0.40 3.41
N ASN A 73 11.07 -1.63 3.60
CA ASN A 73 10.81 -2.75 2.68
C ASN A 73 9.31 -3.06 2.68
N VAL A 74 8.63 -2.72 1.59
CA VAL A 74 7.23 -3.10 1.37
C VAL A 74 7.16 -4.62 1.25
N ASN A 75 6.66 -5.27 2.29
CA ASN A 75 6.45 -6.72 2.30
C ASN A 75 4.97 -7.05 2.17
N ALA A 76 4.67 -8.32 1.87
CA ALA A 76 3.31 -8.80 1.67
C ALA A 76 2.39 -8.50 2.87
N LYS A 77 2.94 -8.46 4.09
CA LYS A 77 2.21 -8.11 5.31
C LYS A 77 1.79 -6.65 5.31
N ILE A 78 2.69 -5.70 5.06
CA ILE A 78 2.37 -4.28 4.97
C ILE A 78 1.29 -4.03 3.91
N ILE A 79 1.37 -4.73 2.77
CA ILE A 79 0.35 -4.63 1.71
C ILE A 79 -1.01 -5.15 2.20
N ARG A 80 -1.06 -6.32 2.85
CA ARG A 80 -2.29 -6.90 3.41
C ARG A 80 -2.89 -6.04 4.52
N ASP A 81 -2.05 -5.52 5.42
CA ASP A 81 -2.47 -4.64 6.52
C ASP A 81 -3.08 -3.35 5.97
N LEU A 82 -2.43 -2.74 4.95
CA LEU A 82 -2.97 -1.55 4.28
C LEU A 82 -4.25 -1.87 3.49
N ALA A 83 -4.29 -2.98 2.76
CA ALA A 83 -5.48 -3.42 2.04
C ALA A 83 -6.66 -3.60 3.00
N THR A 84 -6.45 -4.30 4.12
CA THR A 84 -7.45 -4.51 5.17
C THR A 84 -7.89 -3.20 5.79
N LYS A 85 -6.95 -2.32 6.17
CA LYS A 85 -7.23 -0.98 6.69
C LYS A 85 -8.12 -0.17 5.74
N PHE A 86 -7.91 -0.34 4.45
CA PHE A 86 -8.64 0.37 3.41
C PHE A 86 -9.89 -0.38 2.90
N GLY A 87 -10.24 -1.52 3.50
CA GLY A 87 -11.42 -2.30 3.16
C GLY A 87 -11.33 -3.05 1.83
N PHE A 88 -10.12 -3.24 1.31
CA PHE A 88 -9.88 -4.13 0.19
C PHE A 88 -9.76 -5.56 0.71
N ASP A 89 -10.46 -6.47 0.04
CA ASP A 89 -10.26 -7.89 0.30
C ASP A 89 -8.87 -8.29 -0.20
N SER A 90 -7.97 -8.60 0.72
CA SER A 90 -6.58 -8.97 0.41
C SER A 90 -6.42 -10.44 0.07
N LYS A 91 -7.54 -11.18 0.01
CA LYS A 91 -7.58 -12.59 -0.38
C LYS A 91 -7.07 -12.76 -1.80
N VAL A 92 -5.83 -13.23 -1.92
CA VAL A 92 -5.26 -13.74 -3.17
C VAL A 92 -5.81 -15.14 -3.43
N GLY A 93 -7.14 -15.30 -3.51
CA GLY A 93 -7.79 -16.62 -3.60
C GLY A 93 -7.57 -17.52 -2.37
N ASP A 94 -8.43 -18.51 -2.18
CA ASP A 94 -8.42 -19.42 -1.01
C ASP A 94 -7.13 -20.23 -0.85
N GLU A 95 -6.28 -20.30 -1.89
CA GLU A 95 -5.08 -21.13 -1.92
C GLU A 95 -3.76 -20.38 -1.61
N ASN A 96 -3.76 -19.03 -1.57
CA ASN A 96 -2.52 -18.24 -1.43
C ASN A 96 -2.50 -17.22 -0.26
N GLU A 97 -3.41 -17.30 0.72
CA GLU A 97 -3.41 -16.40 1.89
C GLU A 97 -2.08 -16.40 2.67
N LYS A 98 -1.33 -17.51 2.63
CA LYS A 98 0.00 -17.65 3.25
C LYS A 98 1.17 -17.39 2.30
N ALA A 99 0.92 -17.17 1.01
CA ALA A 99 1.98 -16.91 0.04
C ALA A 99 2.75 -15.64 0.44
N GLY A 100 4.08 -15.77 0.43
CA GLY A 100 4.99 -14.69 0.81
C GLY A 100 5.13 -14.44 2.32
N ALA A 101 4.53 -15.24 3.21
CA ALA A 101 4.80 -15.14 4.66
C ALA A 101 6.28 -15.42 4.97
N ASP A 102 6.85 -16.44 4.33
CA ASP A 102 8.26 -16.81 4.48
C ASP A 102 9.23 -15.72 3.97
N LEU A 103 8.76 -14.84 3.07
CA LEU A 103 9.55 -13.70 2.59
C LEU A 103 9.82 -12.69 3.72
N GLU A 104 8.93 -12.57 4.70
CA GLU A 104 9.14 -11.71 5.87
C GLU A 104 10.32 -12.23 6.70
N GLU A 105 10.38 -13.54 6.93
CA GLU A 105 11.49 -14.18 7.64
C GLU A 105 12.82 -14.00 6.89
N ILE A 106 12.82 -14.19 5.57
CA ILE A 106 14.00 -13.99 4.72
C ILE A 106 14.50 -12.54 4.80
N VAL A 107 13.60 -11.56 4.74
CA VAL A 107 13.96 -10.13 4.82
C VAL A 107 14.51 -9.77 6.20
N ILE A 108 13.93 -10.30 7.28
CA ILE A 108 14.41 -10.09 8.65
C ILE A 108 15.81 -10.69 8.81
N LYS A 109 16.00 -11.94 8.39
CA LYS A 109 17.30 -12.63 8.45
C LYS A 109 18.37 -11.89 7.64
N ARG A 110 18.04 -11.42 6.43
CA ARG A 110 18.93 -10.55 5.61
C ARG A 110 19.35 -9.30 6.37
N ASN A 111 18.40 -8.60 7.00
CA ASN A 111 18.69 -7.38 7.75
C ASN A 111 19.56 -7.65 8.97
N TYR A 112 19.27 -8.71 9.73
CA TYR A 112 20.10 -9.09 10.88
C TYR A 112 21.51 -9.51 10.47
N LEU A 113 21.65 -10.24 9.36
CA LEU A 113 22.96 -10.58 8.79
C LEU A 113 23.73 -9.31 8.38
N ALA A 114 23.09 -8.40 7.64
CA ALA A 114 23.70 -7.15 7.17
C ALA A 114 24.12 -6.20 8.31
N HIS A 115 23.39 -6.22 9.42
CA HIS A 115 23.71 -5.42 10.60
C HIS A 115 24.60 -6.17 11.63
N GLY A 116 25.10 -7.36 11.30
CA GLY A 116 25.96 -8.16 12.18
C GLY A 116 25.26 -8.69 13.44
N ARG A 117 23.93 -8.68 13.47
CA ARG A 117 23.10 -9.20 14.59
C ARG A 117 22.92 -10.72 14.54
N MET A 118 23.32 -11.36 13.44
CA MET A 118 23.26 -12.80 13.23
C MET A 118 24.41 -13.21 12.32
N SER A 119 25.05 -14.35 12.59
CA SER A 119 26.08 -14.93 11.74
C SER A 119 25.50 -15.73 10.56
N PHE A 120 26.31 -16.00 9.55
CA PHE A 120 25.89 -16.80 8.39
C PHE A 120 25.46 -18.23 8.79
N ILE A 121 26.14 -18.82 9.78
CA ILE A 121 25.83 -20.16 10.30
C ILE A 121 24.47 -20.14 11.03
N GLU A 122 24.16 -19.11 11.80
CA GLU A 122 22.86 -18.97 12.46
C GLU A 122 21.72 -18.71 11.47
N CYS A 123 21.99 -17.99 10.39
CA CYS A 123 21.02 -17.69 9.34
C CYS A 123 20.71 -18.91 8.45
N GLY A 124 21.73 -19.65 8.01
CA GLY A 124 21.61 -20.71 7.01
C GLY A 124 21.78 -22.14 7.53
N GLY A 125 22.42 -22.34 8.69
CA GLY A 125 22.79 -23.67 9.19
C GLY A 125 21.63 -24.56 9.62
N LYS A 126 20.41 -23.99 9.74
CA LYS A 126 19.17 -24.73 10.06
C LYS A 126 18.19 -24.79 8.89
N VAL A 127 18.54 -24.24 7.73
CA VAL A 127 17.66 -24.23 6.55
C VAL A 127 17.96 -25.47 5.72
N SER A 128 16.97 -26.37 5.59
CA SER A 128 17.14 -27.56 4.75
C SER A 128 17.01 -27.24 3.26
N VAL A 129 17.46 -28.15 2.39
CA VAL A 129 17.22 -28.05 0.94
C VAL A 129 15.72 -28.00 0.62
N GLY A 130 14.90 -28.74 1.38
CA GLY A 130 13.45 -28.71 1.24
C GLY A 130 12.86 -27.33 1.55
N ASP A 131 13.40 -26.64 2.56
CA ASP A 131 12.96 -25.28 2.90
C ASP A 131 13.37 -24.28 1.82
N MET A 132 14.56 -24.43 1.23
CA MET A 132 14.98 -23.60 0.09
C MET A 132 14.08 -23.78 -1.13
N CYS A 133 13.65 -25.01 -1.43
CA CYS A 133 12.68 -25.25 -2.51
C CYS A 133 11.32 -24.59 -2.21
N LYS A 134 10.83 -24.71 -0.97
CA LYS A 134 9.58 -24.04 -0.55
C LYS A 134 9.66 -22.53 -0.67
N TYR A 135 10.76 -21.91 -0.24
CA TYR A 135 10.95 -20.46 -0.38
C TYR A 135 10.93 -20.01 -1.83
N LYS A 136 11.59 -20.77 -2.71
CA LYS A 136 11.60 -20.51 -4.16
C LYS A 136 10.18 -20.61 -4.75
N ASP A 137 9.45 -21.67 -4.44
CA ASP A 137 8.11 -21.89 -4.98
C ASP A 137 7.11 -20.85 -4.44
N ASN A 138 7.18 -20.52 -3.16
CA ASN A 138 6.37 -19.46 -2.52
C ASN A 138 6.66 -18.07 -3.10
N PHE A 139 7.92 -17.78 -3.47
CA PHE A 139 8.27 -16.54 -4.16
C PHE A 139 7.60 -16.46 -5.54
N PHE A 140 7.68 -17.52 -6.35
CA PHE A 140 7.06 -17.54 -7.68
C PHE A 140 5.53 -17.44 -7.63
N ILE A 141 4.90 -18.08 -6.65
CA ILE A 141 3.45 -17.96 -6.41
C ILE A 141 3.08 -16.52 -6.06
N TRP A 142 3.88 -15.84 -5.24
CA TRP A 142 3.60 -14.46 -4.81
C TRP A 142 3.82 -13.41 -5.92
N THR A 143 4.76 -13.64 -6.84
CA THR A 143 5.07 -12.69 -7.93
C THR A 143 4.23 -12.84 -9.20
N LYS A 144 3.38 -13.87 -9.28
CA LYS A 144 2.44 -14.07 -10.39
C LYS A 144 1.13 -13.31 -10.16
#